data_AF-X1VFA7-F1
#
_entry.id   AF-X1VFA7-F1
#
_cell.length_a   1.000
_cell.length_b   1.000
_cell.length_c   1.000
_cell.angle_alpha   90.00
_cell.angle_beta   90.00
_cell.angle_gamma   90.00
#
_symmetry.space_group_name_H-M   'P 1'
#
loop_
_entity.id
_entity.type
_entity.pdbx_description
1 polymer ?
#
loop_
_entity_poly.entity_id
_entity_poly.type
_entity_poly.pdbx_seq_one_letter_code
_entity_poly.pdbx_strand_id
1 'polypeptide(L)' 'MVIVMTTVWFPHAKAAKTGKLFIEASKKFPQDKSLSKRLLNNAISATKEGYKGIIADEIKEGKLK' A
#
# COMPACT_ATOMS: atom_id res chain seq x y z
N MET A 1 -4.84 13.01 -14.52
CA MET A 1 -4.37 11.75 -13.89
C MET A 1 -3.59 12.09 -12.62
N VAL A 2 -3.83 11.39 -11.51
CA VAL A 2 -3.17 11.64 -10.22
C VAL A 2 -2.59 10.33 -9.70
N ILE A 3 -1.35 10.38 -9.22
CA ILE A 3 -0.73 9.24 -8.52
C ILE A 3 -0.91 9.46 -7.02
N VAL A 4 -1.54 8.52 -6.35
CA VAL A 4 -1.61 8.49 -4.90
C VAL A 4 -0.52 7.53 -4.40
N MET A 5 0.43 8.08 -3.64
CA MET A 5 1.45 7.30 -2.96
C MET A 5 1.10 7.16 -1.49
N THR A 6 0.89 5.93 -1.04
CA THR A 6 0.72 5.62 0.37
C THR A 6 2.04 5.11 0.91
N THR A 7 2.56 5.77 1.95
CA THR A 7 3.76 5.33 2.65
C THR A 7 3.39 4.86 4.04
N VAL A 8 3.92 3.71 4.45
CA VAL A 8 3.68 3.12 5.76
C VAL A 8 5.01 2.80 6.43
N TRP A 9 5.04 2.92 7.75
CA TRP A 9 6.19 2.50 8.57
C TRP A 9 5.73 1.51 9.63
N PHE A 10 6.53 0.47 9.85
CA PHE A 10 6.28 -0.48 10.92
C PHE A 10 7.58 -1.00 11.53
N PRO A 11 7.63 -1.25 12.86
CA PRO A 11 8.83 -1.74 13.52
C PRO A 11 9.22 -3.14 13.05
N HIS A 12 10.53 -3.43 13.03
CA HIS A 12 11.08 -4.75 12.70
C HIS A 12 10.43 -5.89 13.49
N ALA A 13 10.30 -5.72 14.81
CA ALA A 13 9.71 -6.70 15.72
C ALA A 13 8.24 -7.05 15.40
N LYS A 14 7.54 -6.20 14.64
CA LYS A 14 6.12 -6.41 14.28
C LYS A 14 5.93 -6.80 12.81
N ALA A 15 6.99 -6.93 12.01
CA ALA A 15 6.90 -7.11 10.56
C ALA A 15 6.01 -8.29 10.14
N ALA A 16 6.20 -9.47 10.74
CA ALA A 16 5.39 -10.65 10.44
C ALA A 16 3.90 -10.45 10.77
N LYS A 17 3.59 -9.83 11.92
CA LYS A 17 2.22 -9.52 12.34
C LYS A 17 1.58 -8.49 11.39
N THR A 18 2.32 -7.45 11.03
CA THR A 18 1.84 -6.41 10.08
C THR A 18 1.58 -7.01 8.71
N GLY A 19 2.47 -7.85 8.19
CA GLY A 19 2.29 -8.53 6.90
C GLY A 19 1.04 -9.40 6.87
N LYS A 20 0.78 -10.17 7.93
CA LYS A 20 -0.44 -10.99 8.04
C LYS A 20 -1.71 -10.13 8.02
N LEU A 21 -1.75 -9.07 8.83
CA LEU A 21 -2.88 -8.14 8.87
C LEU A 21 -3.12 -7.46 7.52
N PHE A 22 -2.05 -7.08 6.82
CA PHE A 22 -2.15 -6.47 5.50
C PHE A 22 -2.74 -7.44 4.47
N ILE A 23 -2.32 -8.70 4.48
CA ILE A 23 -2.87 -9.73 3.57
C ILE A 23 -4.34 -9.98 3.87
N GLU A 24 -4.72 -10.09 5.14
CA GLU A 24 -6.11 -10.27 5.56
C GLU A 24 -6.99 -9.07 5.14
N ALA A 25 -6.50 -7.85 5.36
CA ALA A 25 -7.19 -6.64 4.94
C ALA A 25 -7.33 -6.55 3.42
N SER A 26 -6.28 -6.90 2.66
CA SER A 26 -6.29 -6.88 1.20
C SER A 26 -7.27 -7.89 0.59
N LYS A 27 -7.49 -9.02 1.26
CA LYS A 27 -8.51 -10.01 0.87
C LYS A 27 -9.92 -9.51 1.17
N LYS A 28 -10.12 -8.88 2.33
CA LYS A 28 -11.42 -8.33 2.75
C LYS A 28 -11.82 -7.10 1.93
N PHE A 29 -10.85 -6.29 1.54
CA PHE A 29 -11.01 -5.06 0.80
C PHE A 29 -10.14 -5.10 -0.47
N PRO A 30 -10.55 -5.89 -1.48
CA PRO A 30 -9.82 -5.96 -2.73
C PRO A 30 -9.83 -4.59 -3.43
N GLN A 31 -8.83 -4.36 -4.28
CA GLN A 31 -8.73 -3.12 -5.03
C GLN A 31 -9.93 -2.94 -5.97
N ASP A 32 -10.54 -1.75 -5.93
CA ASP A 32 -11.49 -1.33 -6.94
C ASP A 32 -10.76 -0.88 -8.21
N LYS A 33 -10.75 -1.77 -9.20
CA LYS A 33 -10.16 -1.55 -10.53
C LYS A 33 -10.92 -0.52 -11.37
N SER A 34 -12.14 -0.14 -10.98
CA SER A 34 -12.90 0.92 -11.63
C SER A 34 -12.37 2.31 -11.26
N LEU A 35 -11.82 2.45 -10.05
CA LEU A 35 -11.29 3.71 -9.51
C LEU A 35 -9.79 3.91 -9.79
N SER A 36 -9.01 2.85 -9.66
CA SER A 36 -7.55 2.94 -9.67
C SER A 36 -6.87 1.77 -10.36
N LYS A 37 -5.62 1.98 -10.76
CA LYS A 37 -4.69 0.95 -11.22
C LYS A 37 -3.50 0.91 -10.26
N ARG A 38 -3.20 -0.26 -9.68
CA ARG A 38 -1.99 -0.50 -8.89
C ARG A 38 -0.77 -0.32 -9.79
N LEU A 39 0.10 0.64 -9.47
CA LEU A 39 1.39 0.81 -10.12
C LEU A 39 2.49 0.08 -9.35
N LEU A 40 2.45 0.17 -8.02
CA LEU A 40 3.44 -0.44 -7.15
C LEU A 40 2.74 -1.21 -6.03
N ASN A 41 2.93 -2.54 -6.03
CA ASN A 41 2.34 -3.40 -5.03
C ASN A 41 3.30 -3.61 -3.85
N ASN A 42 3.29 -2.65 -2.93
CA ASN A 42 3.94 -2.74 -1.62
C ASN A 42 5.46 -2.96 -1.68
N ALA A 43 6.20 -1.98 -2.20
CA ALA A 43 7.66 -1.99 -2.13
C ALA A 43 8.11 -1.79 -0.68
N ILE A 44 8.88 -2.74 -0.15
CA ILE A 44 9.37 -2.72 1.22
C ILE A 44 10.88 -2.45 1.24
N SER A 45 11.30 -1.53 2.09
CA SER A 45 12.71 -1.26 2.38
C SER A 45 12.96 -1.36 3.88
N ALA A 46 14.03 -2.03 4.27
CA ALA A 46 14.51 -2.06 5.65
C ALA A 46 15.32 -0.78 5.95
N THR A 47 14.98 -0.12 7.04
CA THR A 47 15.69 1.05 7.57
C THR A 47 16.15 0.78 9.01
N LYS A 48 16.86 1.72 9.63
CA LYS A 48 17.30 1.58 11.03
C LYS A 48 16.11 1.58 12.01
N GLU A 49 15.01 2.24 11.62
CA GLU A 49 13.82 2.46 12.44
C GLU A 49 12.75 1.37 12.26
N GLY A 50 12.92 0.49 11.28
CA GLY A 50 11.93 -0.52 10.94
C GLY A 50 11.87 -0.79 9.44
N TYR A 51 10.68 -1.09 8.95
CA TYR A 51 10.42 -1.20 7.52
C TYR A 51 9.59 0.00 7.05
N LYS A 52 9.94 0.50 5.87
CA LYS A 52 9.16 1.46 5.11
C LYS A 52 8.51 0.73 3.93
N GLY A 53 7.18 0.79 3.85
CA GLY A 53 6.40 0.29 2.73
C GLY A 53 5.89 1.44 1.87
N ILE A 54 5.90 1.26 0.55
CA ILE A 54 5.33 2.20 -0.41
C ILE A 54 4.36 1.46 -1.33
N ILE A 55 3.16 2.00 -1.45
CA ILE A 55 2.13 1.57 -2.40
C ILE A 55 1.83 2.77 -3.29
N ALA A 56 1.75 2.54 -4.60
CA ALA A 56 1.38 3.58 -5.55
C ALA A 56 0.21 3.11 -6.40
N ASP A 57 -0.81 3.96 -6.50
CA ASP A 57 -1.99 3.75 -7.32
C ASP A 57 -2.19 4.95 -8.23
N GLU A 58 -2.42 4.67 -9.52
CA GLU A 58 -2.84 5.65 -10.50
C GLU A 58 -4.36 5.77 -10.44
N ILE A 59 -4.86 6.97 -10.14
CA ILE A 59 -6.28 7.24 -10.09
C ILE A 59 -6.75 7.75 -11.45
N LYS A 60 -7.83 7.13 -11.95
CA LYS A 60 -8.43 7.50 -13.23
C LYS A 60 -9.00 8.92 -13.17
N GLU A 61 -8.99 9.58 -14.31
CA GLU A 61 -9.52 10.93 -14.43
C GLU A 61 -11.00 11.02 -14.02
N GLY A 62 -11.37 12.12 -13.35
CA GLY A 62 -12.73 12.33 -12.83
C GLY A 62 -13.11 11.48 -11.61
N LYS A 63 -12.22 10.64 -11.08
CA LYS A 63 -12.46 9.83 -9.87
C LYS A 63 -11.98 10.48 -8.57
N LEU A 64 -11.16 11.52 -8.66
CA LEU A 64 -10.82 12.41 -7.55
C LEU A 64 -11.58 13.72 -7.75
N LYS A 65 -12.32 14.15 -6.74
CA LYS A 65 -12.95 15.47 -6.65
C LYS A 65 -12.22 16.30 -5.61
#